data_AF-A0A315XBZ8-F1
#
_entry.id   AF-A0A315XBZ8-F1
#
_cell.length_a   1.000
_cell.length_b   1.000
_cell.length_c   1.000
_cell.angle_alpha   90.00
_cell.angle_beta   90.00
_cell.angle_gamma   90.00
#
_symmetry.space_group_name_H-M   'P 1'
#
loop_
_entity.id
_entity.type
_entity.pdbx_description
1 polymer ?
#
loop_
_entity_poly.entity_id
_entity_poly.type
_entity_poly.pdbx_seq_one_letter_code
_entity_poly.pdbx_strand_id
1 'polypeptide(L)'
;MNPYAGLLDSVSFLFFSLILFFLSVISKRLGEVMGLRKYYYLYYLGIFFTLFGSIIMFLSFGILQETKLLGYVFFSAGMTIGLIASIRYWGWLMIESFRG
;
A
#
# COMPACT_ATOMS: atom_id res chain seq x y z
N MET A 1 -19.20 -0.78 20.72
CA MET A 1 -18.36 -0.55 19.51
C MET A 1 -19.09 -1.17 18.32
N ASN A 2 -19.30 -0.45 17.21
CA ASN A 2 -20.11 -0.95 16.09
C ASN A 2 -19.31 -2.02 15.30
N PRO A 3 -19.76 -3.29 15.24
CA PRO A 3 -19.03 -4.35 14.54
C PRO A 3 -18.82 -4.00 13.06
N TYR A 4 -19.80 -3.39 12.40
CA TYR A 4 -19.75 -3.06 10.97
C TYR A 4 -18.58 -2.14 10.59
N ALA A 5 -18.07 -1.34 11.53
CA ALA A 5 -16.90 -0.48 11.29
C ALA A 5 -15.61 -1.28 11.03
N GLY A 6 -15.40 -2.40 11.75
CA GLY A 6 -14.20 -3.21 11.57
C GLY A 6 -14.15 -3.96 10.23
N LEU A 7 -15.31 -4.38 9.73
CA LEU A 7 -15.45 -4.95 8.39
C LEU A 7 -15.14 -3.89 7.32
N LEU A 8 -15.69 -2.69 7.47
CA LEU A 8 -15.45 -1.59 6.54
C LEU A 8 -13.96 -1.21 6.49
N ASP A 9 -13.28 -1.18 7.64
CA ASP A 9 -11.83 -0.92 7.71
C ASP A 9 -11.02 -2.00 6.99
N SER A 10 -11.33 -3.28 7.23
CA SER A 10 -10.62 -4.40 6.56
C SER A 10 -10.78 -4.35 5.03
N VAL A 11 -12.00 -4.09 4.54
CA VAL A 11 -12.27 -3.91 3.11
C VAL A 11 -11.53 -2.70 2.55
N SER A 12 -11.50 -1.59 3.30
CA SER A 12 -10.76 -0.39 2.91
C SER A 12 -9.27 -0.67 2.78
N PHE A 13 -8.69 -1.43 3.71
CA PHE A 13 -7.26 -1.79 3.68
C PHE A 13 -6.93 -2.67 2.48
N LEU A 14 -7.80 -3.63 2.13
CA LEU A 14 -7.65 -4.42 0.89
C LEU A 14 -7.69 -3.54 -0.35
N PHE A 15 -8.63 -2.60 -0.39
CA PHE A 15 -8.77 -1.69 -1.52
C PHE A 15 -7.51 -0.84 -1.73
N PHE A 16 -6.94 -0.29 -0.66
CA PHE A 16 -5.65 0.42 -0.73
C PHE A 16 -4.49 -0.48 -1.15
N SER A 17 -4.48 -1.74 -0.72
CA SER A 17 -3.48 -2.69 -1.19
C SER A 17 -3.59 -2.98 -2.69
N LEU A 18 -4.81 -3.10 -3.21
CA LEU A 18 -5.07 -3.21 -4.65
C LEU A 18 -4.60 -1.97 -5.41
N ILE A 19 -4.85 -0.78 -4.88
CA ILE A 19 -4.33 0.47 -5.46
C ILE A 19 -2.81 0.43 -5.55
N LEU A 20 -2.11 0.09 -4.46
CA LEU A 20 -0.65 -0.04 -4.44
C LEU A 20 -0.16 -1.12 -5.42
N PHE A 21 -0.92 -2.21 -5.58
CA PHE A 21 -0.63 -3.24 -6.58
C PHE A 21 -0.72 -2.70 -8.01
N PHE A 22 -1.79 -1.98 -8.35
CA PHE A 22 -1.90 -1.36 -9.67
C PHE A 22 -0.79 -0.33 -9.92
N LEU A 23 -0.48 0.52 -8.94
CA LEU A 23 0.66 1.44 -9.04
C LEU A 23 1.97 0.68 -9.27
N SER A 24 2.22 -0.40 -8.53
CA SER A 24 3.41 -1.24 -8.70
C SER A 24 3.52 -1.79 -10.12
N VAL A 25 2.43 -2.33 -10.68
CA VAL A 25 2.41 -2.88 -12.05
C VAL A 25 2.67 -1.79 -13.09
N ILE A 26 2.03 -0.62 -12.95
CA ILE A 26 2.23 0.51 -13.85
C ILE A 26 3.67 1.01 -13.76
N SER A 27 4.19 1.24 -12.55
CA SER A 27 5.57 1.67 -12.31
C SER A 27 6.59 0.64 -12.80
N LYS A 28 6.30 -0.66 -12.73
CA LYS A 28 7.18 -1.69 -13.30
C LYS A 28 7.25 -1.56 -14.82
N ARG A 29 6.10 -1.50 -15.50
CA ARG A 29 6.04 -1.38 -16.97
C ARG A 29 6.68 -0.10 -17.48
N LEU A 30 6.36 1.03 -16.85
CA LEU A 30 6.99 2.32 -17.17
C LEU A 30 8.50 2.26 -16.94
N GLY A 31 8.94 1.59 -15.88
CA GLY A 31 10.35 1.50 -15.56
C GLY A 31 11.14 0.65 -16.55
N GLU A 32 10.53 -0.42 -17.06
CA GLU A 32 11.10 -1.25 -18.13
C GLU A 32 11.23 -0.47 -19.44
N VAL A 33 10.24 0.36 -19.80
CA VAL A 33 10.27 1.17 -21.03
C VAL A 33 11.26 2.34 -20.93
N MET A 34 11.31 3.02 -19.78
CA MET A 34 12.15 4.22 -19.57
C MET A 34 13.58 3.90 -19.07
N GLY A 35 13.92 2.63 -18.86
CA GLY A 35 15.23 2.23 -18.32
C GLY A 35 15.48 2.66 -16.87
N LEU A 36 14.41 2.94 -16.12
CA LEU A 36 14.48 3.36 -14.71
C LEU A 36 14.96 2.23 -13.81
N ARG A 37 15.72 2.58 -12.76
CA ARG A 37 16.06 1.64 -11.69
C ARG A 37 14.79 1.10 -11.04
N LYS A 38 14.84 -0.17 -10.61
CA LYS A 38 13.74 -1.00 -10.09
C LYS A 38 13.19 -0.52 -8.75
N TYR A 39 12.84 0.75 -8.59
CA TYR A 39 12.26 1.31 -7.36
C TYR A 39 10.86 0.76 -7.05
N TYR A 40 10.25 0.02 -7.98
CA TYR A 40 8.96 -0.63 -7.79
C TYR A 40 8.94 -1.64 -6.61
N TYR A 41 10.11 -2.14 -6.18
CA TYR A 41 10.18 -3.07 -5.05
C TYR A 41 9.63 -2.48 -3.74
N LEU A 42 9.70 -1.15 -3.56
CA LEU A 42 9.13 -0.48 -2.39
C LEU A 42 7.60 -0.62 -2.34
N TYR A 43 6.93 -0.68 -3.49
CA TYR A 43 5.49 -0.95 -3.51
C TYR A 43 5.16 -2.36 -3.02
N TYR A 44 5.97 -3.38 -3.35
CA TYR A 44 5.72 -4.73 -2.82
C TYR A 44 5.81 -4.79 -1.30
N LEU A 45 6.71 -4.01 -0.71
CA LEU A 45 6.83 -3.90 0.73
C LEU A 45 5.59 -3.20 1.33
N GLY A 46 5.13 -2.11 0.72
CA GLY A 46 3.87 -1.45 1.10
C GLY A 46 2.64 -2.36 0.96
N ILE A 47 2.55 -3.13 -0.12
CA ILE A 47 1.49 -4.12 -0.37
C ILE A 47 1.51 -5.20 0.71
N PHE A 48 2.69 -5.73 1.05
CA PHE A 48 2.82 -6.73 2.09
C PHE A 48 2.27 -6.23 3.43
N PHE A 49 2.69 -5.04 3.88
CA PHE A 49 2.22 -4.46 5.13
C PHE A 49 0.73 -4.12 5.13
N THR A 50 0.20 -3.59 4.02
CA THR A 50 -1.24 -3.26 3.89
C THR A 50 -2.12 -4.51 3.83
N LEU A 51 -1.70 -5.56 3.12
CA LEU A 51 -2.40 -6.86 3.11
C LEU A 51 -2.41 -7.48 4.50
N PHE A 52 -1.25 -7.49 5.17
CA PHE A 52 -1.13 -8.08 6.49
C PHE A 52 -1.99 -7.31 7.52
N GLY A 53 -2.00 -5.98 7.45
CA GLY A 53 -2.89 -5.13 8.24
C GLY A 53 -4.37 -5.44 8.01
N SER A 54 -4.78 -5.70 6.76
CA SER A 54 -6.16 -6.10 6.45
C SER A 54 -6.53 -7.45 7.05
N ILE A 55 -5.64 -8.45 6.97
CA ILE A 55 -5.84 -9.78 7.56
C ILE A 55 -6.00 -9.67 9.08
N ILE A 56 -5.14 -8.89 9.74
CA ILE A 56 -5.22 -8.64 11.19
C ILE A 56 -6.55 -7.97 11.55
N MET A 57 -7.00 -7.00 10.75
CA MET A 57 -8.26 -6.30 10.99
C MET A 57 -9.48 -7.21 10.80
N PHE A 58 -9.43 -8.12 9.82
CA PHE A 58 -10.45 -9.15 9.61
C PHE A 58 -10.53 -10.14 10.77
N LEU A 59 -9.39 -10.63 11.25
CA LEU A 59 -9.32 -11.54 12.40
C LEU A 59 -9.77 -10.84 13.71
N SER A 60 -9.50 -9.54 13.82
CA SER A 60 -9.92 -8.71 14.97
C SER A 60 -11.44 -8.50 15.05
N PHE A 61 -12.16 -8.65 13.93
CA PHE A 61 -13.62 -8.52 13.90
C PHE A 61 -14.32 -9.68 14.62
N GLY A 62 -13.77 -10.90 14.53
CA GLY A 62 -14.38 -12.11 15.10
C GLY A 62 -13.80 -12.56 16.44
N ILE A 63 -12.47 -12.68 16.54
CA ILE A 63 -11.82 -13.51 17.58
C ILE A 63 -10.92 -12.67 18.51
N LEU A 64 -10.26 -11.63 18.00
CA LEU A 64 -9.18 -10.92 18.70
C LEU A 64 -9.38 -9.39 18.69
N GLN A 65 -10.37 -8.88 19.43
CA GLN A 65 -10.67 -7.43 19.48
C GLN A 65 -9.47 -6.56 19.88
N GLU A 66 -8.57 -7.08 20.72
CA GLU A 66 -7.33 -6.43 21.17
C GLU A 66 -6.33 -6.17 20.04
N THR A 67 -6.42 -6.89 18.91
CA THR A 67 -5.43 -6.80 17.82
C THR A 67 -5.72 -5.71 16.79
N LYS A 68 -6.81 -4.94 16.94
CA LYS A 68 -7.17 -3.84 16.03
C LYS A 68 -6.07 -2.79 15.89
N LEU A 69 -5.45 -2.40 17.01
CA LEU A 69 -4.38 -1.40 17.01
C LEU A 69 -3.19 -1.86 16.17
N LEU A 70 -2.85 -3.15 16.24
CA LEU A 70 -1.80 -3.76 15.44
C LEU A 70 -2.15 -3.73 13.94
N GLY A 71 -3.41 -3.97 13.58
CA GLY A 71 -3.90 -3.81 12.21
C GLY A 71 -3.69 -2.39 11.65
N TYR A 72 -4.04 -1.36 12.41
CA TYR A 72 -3.81 0.05 12.02
C TYR A 72 -2.33 0.40 11.91
N VAL A 73 -1.48 -0.13 12.80
CA VAL A 73 -0.02 0.09 12.74
C VAL A 73 0.56 -0.51 11.46
N PHE A 74 0.20 -1.76 11.13
CA PHE A 74 0.64 -2.39 9.89
C PHE A 74 0.13 -1.65 8.65
N PHE A 75 -1.13 -1.24 8.65
CA PHE A 75 -1.71 -0.48 7.55
C PHE A 75 -1.01 0.87 7.34
N SER A 76 -0.82 1.65 8.40
CA SER A 76 -0.16 2.96 8.33
C SER A 76 1.31 2.85 7.91
N ALA A 77 2.03 1.82 8.37
CA ALA A 77 3.38 1.51 7.90
C ALA A 77 3.40 1.19 6.40
N GLY A 78 2.50 0.32 5.94
CA GLY A 78 2.39 -0.04 4.53
C GLY A 78 2.05 1.15 3.62
N MET A 79 1.12 2.00 4.05
CA MET A 79 0.75 3.23 3.35
C MET A 79 1.92 4.23 3.29
N THR A 80 2.66 4.40 4.39
CA THR A 80 3.83 5.28 4.44
C THR A 80 4.89 4.84 3.43
N ILE A 81 5.17 3.53 3.39
CA ILE A 81 6.16 2.97 2.45
C ILE A 81 5.67 3.10 1.01
N GLY A 82 4.39 2.81 0.74
CA GLY A 82 3.78 3.00 -0.57
C GLY A 82 3.82 4.45 -1.04
N LEU A 83 3.62 5.41 -0.13
CA LEU A 83 3.69 6.85 -0.42
C LEU A 83 5.12 7.30 -0.71
N ILE A 84 6.11 6.83 0.07
CA ILE A 84 7.53 7.10 -0.21
C ILE A 84 7.92 6.53 -1.58
N ALA A 85 7.48 5.31 -1.91
CA ALA A 85 7.69 4.70 -3.22
C ALA A 85 7.08 5.57 -4.34
N SER A 86 5.87 6.09 -4.10
CA SER A 86 5.14 6.92 -5.05
C SER A 86 5.85 8.26 -5.29
N ILE A 87 6.23 8.97 -4.24
CA ILE A 87 6.96 10.24 -4.35
C ILE A 87 8.27 10.03 -5.10
N ARG A 88 9.02 8.97 -4.77
CA ARG A 88 10.32 8.73 -5.37
C ARG A 88 10.21 8.36 -6.85
N TYR A 89 9.24 7.55 -7.23
CA TYR A 89 9.07 7.09 -8.61
C TYR A 89 8.39 8.15 -9.48
N TRP A 90 7.21 8.61 -9.07
CA TRP A 90 6.42 9.56 -9.85
C TRP A 90 6.99 10.97 -9.78
N GLY A 91 7.58 11.37 -8.65
CA GLY A 91 8.28 12.66 -8.54
C GLY A 91 9.47 12.75 -9.49
N TRP A 92 10.25 11.67 -9.61
CA TRP A 92 11.32 11.60 -10.61
C TRP A 92 10.77 11.70 -12.04
N LEU A 93 9.71 10.95 -12.35
CA LEU A 93 9.09 10.93 -13.68
C LEU A 93 8.55 12.30 -14.10
N MET A 94 7.94 13.04 -13.16
CA MET A 94 7.49 14.42 -13.39
C MET A 94 8.66 15.34 -13.71
N ILE A 95 9.74 15.29 -12.93
CA ILE A 95 10.93 16.13 -13.15
C ILE A 95 11.55 15.85 -14.52
N GLU A 96 11.66 14.59 -14.91
CA GLU A 96 12.20 14.21 -16.22
C GLU A 96 11.30 14.70 -17.36
N SER A 97 9.97 14.58 -17.20
CA SER A 97 8.98 15.07 -18.17
C SER A 97 9.00 16.59 -18.35
N PHE A 98 9.44 17.36 -17.35
CA PHE A 98 9.62 18.82 -17.44
C PHE A 98 11.01 19.23 -17.95
N ARG A 99 11.98 18.31 -17.99
CA ARG A 99 13.34 18.57 -18.49
C ARG A 99 13.52 18.25 -19.97
N GLY A 100 12.64 17.42 -20.54
CA GLY A 100 12.52 17.18 -21.99
C GLY A 100 11.59 18.19 -22.65
#